data_AF-A0A8S0W7D6-F1
#
_entry.id   AF-A0A8S0W7D6-F1
#
_cell.length_a   1.000
_cell.length_b   1.000
_cell.length_c   1.000
_cell.angle_alpha   90.00
_cell.angle_beta   90.00
_cell.angle_gamma   90.00
#
_symmetry.space_group_name_H-M   'P 1'
#
loop_
_entity.id
_entity.type
_entity.pdbx_description
1 polymer ?
#
loop_
_entity_poly.entity_id
_entity_poly.type
_entity_poly.pdbx_seq_one_letter_code
_entity_poly.pdbx_strand_id
1 'polypeptide(L)'
;MYPQEHIIHIQSGLLRMRRQLKALRKRNEVLKTELADARKSEMTSRRYRSRRNSDSDDDIDLTSIRIKGLEETVKDRKSGLRETNREGVCDSHLLYTCRSTRVSVQMKSEQLNDELRDLKSSRKANGNDEDGQTTDPGFRMRKVSILGLLFHWYYLSDHFQLLRKFSDLMLECSHIICHECLPQISKGADETVKCPQCREPSQRDALELIHMTEENRWDALLEIAQDWTAFDNRGELETSKEEAEEEFITDGDGTSECSSEAGHSTNHAEDAAPDGGPETANNNDSSGPATTPHRSFSASPRKEKRKILEGLVDRRTRKRQK
;
A
#
# COMPACT_ATOMS: atom_id res chain seq x y z
N MET A 1 -53.51 -12.67 -3.95
CA MET A 1 -52.55 -12.96 -2.86
C MET A 1 -53.12 -12.41 -1.57
N TYR A 2 -53.13 -13.20 -0.50
CA TYR A 2 -53.79 -12.81 0.75
C TYR A 2 -52.86 -11.95 1.60
N PRO A 3 -53.31 -10.77 2.08
CA PRO A 3 -52.49 -9.88 2.92
C PRO A 3 -51.97 -10.56 4.21
N GLN A 4 -52.61 -11.65 4.64
CA GLN A 4 -52.20 -12.44 5.80
C GLN A 4 -50.86 -13.17 5.60
N GLU A 5 -50.55 -13.64 4.39
CA GLU A 5 -49.30 -14.35 4.10
C GLU A 5 -48.09 -13.42 4.16
N HIS A 6 -48.26 -12.18 3.68
CA HIS A 6 -47.21 -11.16 3.76
C HIS A 6 -46.85 -10.80 5.20
N ILE A 7 -47.84 -10.72 6.09
CA ILE A 7 -47.61 -10.44 7.52
C ILE A 7 -46.78 -11.54 8.18
N ILE A 8 -47.10 -12.81 7.91
CA ILE A 8 -46.36 -13.96 8.44
C ILE A 8 -44.91 -13.94 7.92
N HIS A 9 -44.71 -13.67 6.64
CA HIS A 9 -43.37 -13.57 6.07
C HIS A 9 -42.55 -12.45 6.72
N ILE A 10 -43.13 -11.26 6.89
CA ILE A 10 -42.47 -10.12 7.55
C ILE A 10 -42.11 -10.46 9.00
N GLN A 11 -43.02 -11.07 9.76
CA GLN A 11 -42.77 -11.48 11.14
C GLN A 11 -41.63 -12.50 11.23
N SER A 12 -41.59 -13.48 10.33
CA SER A 12 -40.51 -14.47 10.26
C SER A 12 -39.15 -13.82 9.94
N GLY A 13 -39.13 -12.83 9.04
CA GLY A 13 -37.94 -12.05 8.69
C GLY A 13 -37.42 -11.23 9.87
N LEU A 14 -38.31 -10.54 10.59
CA LEU A 14 -37.95 -9.78 11.79
C LEU A 14 -37.36 -10.67 12.90
N LEU A 15 -37.93 -11.87 13.11
CA LEU A 15 -37.38 -12.82 14.07
C LEU A 15 -35.99 -13.32 13.67
N ARG A 16 -35.76 -13.58 12.38
CA ARG A 16 -34.44 -13.98 11.85
C ARG A 16 -33.41 -12.87 12.07
N MET A 17 -33.73 -11.63 11.69
CA MET A 17 -32.85 -10.48 11.90
C MET A 17 -32.54 -10.25 13.39
N ARG A 18 -33.54 -10.42 14.28
CA ARG A 18 -33.33 -10.30 15.73
C ARG A 18 -32.36 -11.36 16.27
N ARG A 19 -32.40 -12.59 15.77
CA ARG A 19 -31.44 -13.65 16.13
C ARG A 19 -30.03 -13.30 15.65
N GLN A 20 -29.89 -12.81 14.42
CA GLN A 20 -28.61 -12.37 13.87
C GLN A 20 -28.00 -11.23 14.68
N LEU A 21 -28.78 -10.22 15.05
CA LEU A 21 -28.32 -9.12 15.90
C LEU A 21 -27.83 -9.61 17.27
N LYS A 22 -28.50 -10.59 17.89
CA LYS A 22 -28.03 -11.20 19.14
C LYS A 22 -26.71 -11.95 18.96
N ALA A 23 -26.57 -12.72 17.88
CA ALA A 23 -25.35 -13.44 17.57
C ALA A 23 -24.16 -12.48 17.32
N LEU A 24 -24.39 -11.41 16.56
CA LEU A 24 -23.38 -10.38 16.31
C LEU A 24 -22.95 -9.65 17.58
N ARG A 25 -23.89 -9.31 18.49
CA ARG A 25 -23.55 -8.74 19.79
C ARG A 25 -22.67 -9.68 20.61
N LYS A 26 -23.00 -10.97 20.67
CA LYS A 26 -22.19 -11.97 21.38
C LYS A 26 -20.78 -12.08 20.79
N ARG A 27 -20.65 -12.10 19.46
CA ARG A 27 -19.34 -12.14 18.78
C ARG A 27 -18.54 -10.85 19.03
N ASN A 28 -19.18 -9.70 19.07
CA ASN A 28 -18.53 -8.43 19.38
C ASN A 28 -17.95 -8.42 20.81
N GLU A 29 -18.69 -8.96 21.78
CA GLU A 29 -18.17 -9.10 23.15
C GLU A 29 -16.97 -10.05 23.24
N VAL A 30 -16.99 -11.18 22.50
CA VAL A 30 -15.82 -12.08 22.40
C VAL A 30 -14.60 -11.36 21.81
N LEU A 31 -14.79 -10.64 20.70
CA LEU A 31 -13.71 -9.88 20.06
C LEU A 31 -13.14 -8.77 20.98
N LYS A 32 -13.99 -8.13 21.79
CA LYS A 32 -13.52 -7.16 22.80
C LYS A 32 -12.64 -7.82 23.85
N THR A 33 -13.00 -9.02 24.32
CA THR A 33 -12.18 -9.76 25.28
C THR A 33 -10.85 -10.20 24.66
N GLU A 34 -10.86 -10.71 23.42
CA GLU A 34 -9.64 -11.10 22.69
C GLU A 34 -8.70 -9.89 22.47
N LEU A 35 -9.23 -8.73 22.09
CA LEU A 35 -8.45 -7.50 21.95
C LEU A 35 -7.85 -7.04 23.28
N ALA A 36 -8.59 -7.16 24.38
CA ALA A 36 -8.08 -6.82 25.70
C ALA A 36 -6.92 -7.74 26.11
N ASP A 37 -7.01 -9.03 25.82
CA ASP A 37 -5.95 -10.00 26.13
C ASP A 37 -4.74 -9.86 25.21
N ALA A 38 -4.95 -9.57 23.92
CA ALA A 38 -3.88 -9.22 22.99
C ALA A 38 -3.09 -7.99 23.47
N ARG A 39 -3.78 -6.93 23.93
CA ARG A 39 -3.13 -5.75 24.50
C ARG A 39 -2.33 -6.05 25.76
N LYS A 40 -2.84 -6.93 26.65
CA LYS A 40 -2.08 -7.38 27.83
C LYS A 40 -0.81 -8.13 27.41
N SER A 41 -0.90 -9.00 26.41
CA SER A 41 0.26 -9.75 25.89
C SER A 41 1.31 -8.86 25.21
N GLU A 42 0.88 -7.77 24.57
CA GLU A 42 1.78 -6.78 24.00
C GLU A 42 2.52 -6.01 25.10
N MET A 43 1.83 -5.61 26.17
CA MET A 43 2.44 -4.93 27.31
C MET A 43 3.47 -5.80 28.01
N THR A 44 3.24 -7.11 28.17
CA THR A 44 4.23 -8.02 28.74
C THR A 44 5.43 -8.21 27.82
N SER A 45 5.21 -8.30 26.50
CA SER A 45 6.28 -8.41 25.49
C SER A 45 7.16 -7.17 25.43
N ARG A 46 6.59 -5.96 25.52
CA ARG A 46 7.37 -4.70 25.56
C ARG A 46 8.27 -4.62 26.79
N ARG A 47 7.81 -5.11 27.96
CA ARG A 47 8.65 -5.17 29.17
C ARG A 47 9.83 -6.12 29.00
N TYR A 48 9.65 -7.23 28.29
CA TYR A 48 10.73 -8.18 28.03
C TYR A 48 11.79 -7.62 27.06
N ARG A 49 11.35 -6.90 26.01
CA ARG A 49 12.26 -6.25 25.05
C ARG A 49 13.06 -5.10 25.66
N SER A 50 12.44 -4.27 26.51
CA SER A 50 13.12 -3.13 27.15
C SER A 50 14.30 -3.55 28.03
N ARG A 51 14.28 -4.78 28.58
CA ARG A 51 15.33 -5.29 29.46
C ARG A 51 16.52 -5.92 28.73
N ARG A 52 16.41 -6.17 27.42
CA ARG A 52 17.46 -6.84 26.61
C ARG A 52 18.34 -5.88 25.79
N ASN A 53 17.97 -4.60 25.67
CA ASN A 53 18.75 -3.62 24.90
C ASN A 53 19.99 -3.07 25.65
N SER A 54 20.55 -3.82 26.62
CA SER A 54 21.67 -3.33 27.44
C SER A 54 23.03 -3.92 27.10
N ASP A 55 23.17 -4.92 26.24
CA ASP A 55 24.46 -5.33 25.62
C ASP A 55 24.24 -6.61 24.81
N SER A 56 24.91 -6.74 23.66
CA SER A 56 25.32 -7.98 22.96
C SER A 56 24.84 -8.17 21.51
N ASP A 57 25.80 -8.62 20.69
CA ASP A 57 25.80 -9.05 19.29
C ASP A 57 24.76 -10.15 18.92
N ASP A 58 23.45 -9.82 18.94
CA ASP A 58 22.35 -10.79 18.71
C ASP A 58 21.63 -10.68 17.34
N ASP A 59 22.27 -10.17 16.29
CA ASP A 59 21.63 -10.07 14.95
C ASP A 59 21.24 -11.43 14.33
N ILE A 60 21.86 -12.52 14.79
CA ILE A 60 21.52 -13.89 14.38
C ILE A 60 20.17 -14.37 14.97
N ASP A 61 19.70 -13.79 16.08
CA ASP A 61 18.44 -14.23 16.73
C ASP A 61 17.19 -13.63 16.05
N LEU A 62 17.30 -12.44 15.46
CA LEU A 62 16.15 -11.77 14.81
C LEU A 62 15.61 -12.54 13.59
N THR A 63 16.50 -13.12 12.78
CA THR A 63 16.10 -13.95 11.63
C THR A 63 15.45 -15.26 12.09
N SER A 64 15.95 -15.87 13.16
CA SER A 64 15.40 -17.08 13.75
C SER A 64 14.03 -16.83 14.40
N ILE A 65 13.84 -15.67 15.05
CA ILE A 65 12.54 -15.23 15.58
C ILE A 65 11.54 -14.99 14.45
N ARG A 66 11.95 -14.34 13.36
CA ARG A 66 11.10 -14.09 12.18
C ARG A 66 10.67 -15.40 11.50
N ILE A 67 11.59 -16.35 11.32
CA ILE A 67 11.29 -17.67 10.75
C ILE A 67 10.27 -18.40 11.62
N LYS A 68 10.45 -18.43 12.95
CA LYS A 68 9.49 -19.07 13.87
C LYS A 68 8.10 -18.44 13.80
N GLY A 69 7.99 -17.10 13.72
CA GLY A 69 6.71 -16.42 13.57
C GLY A 69 6.01 -16.71 12.24
N LEU A 70 6.76 -16.84 11.15
CA LEU A 70 6.22 -17.25 9.86
C LEU A 70 5.75 -18.73 9.87
N GLU A 71 6.49 -19.62 10.52
CA GLU A 71 6.10 -21.03 10.67
C GLU A 71 4.81 -21.19 11.48
N GLU A 72 4.62 -20.38 12.54
CA GLU A 72 3.41 -20.37 13.36
C GLU A 72 2.19 -19.84 12.58
N THR A 73 2.34 -18.71 11.87
CA THR A 73 1.25 -18.17 11.03
C THR A 73 0.84 -19.10 9.88
N VAL A 74 1.79 -19.83 9.28
CA VAL A 74 1.48 -20.88 8.28
C VAL A 74 0.71 -22.03 8.93
N LYS A 75 1.09 -22.43 10.15
CA LYS A 75 0.41 -23.50 10.90
C LYS A 75 -1.02 -23.11 11.26
N ASP A 76 -1.25 -21.90 11.75
CA ASP A 76 -2.57 -21.37 12.10
C ASP A 76 -3.50 -21.24 10.88
N ARG A 77 -2.96 -20.78 9.74
CA ARG A 77 -3.74 -20.76 8.49
C ARG A 77 -4.12 -22.16 8.02
N LYS A 78 -3.20 -23.13 8.15
CA LYS A 78 -3.46 -24.53 7.79
C LYS A 78 -4.48 -25.20 8.72
N SER A 79 -4.49 -24.89 10.02
CA SER A 79 -5.47 -25.41 10.96
C SER A 79 -6.86 -24.80 10.73
N GLY A 80 -6.96 -23.49 10.52
CA GLY A 80 -8.22 -22.82 10.19
C GLY A 80 -8.87 -23.37 8.92
N LEU A 81 -8.08 -23.71 7.89
CA LEU A 81 -8.59 -24.34 6.66
C LEU A 81 -9.17 -25.73 6.90
N ARG A 82 -8.63 -26.49 7.85
CA ARG A 82 -9.14 -27.82 8.22
C ARG A 82 -10.45 -27.70 8.99
N GLU A 83 -10.59 -26.66 9.80
CA GLU A 83 -11.79 -26.38 10.58
C GLU A 83 -12.96 -25.95 9.67
N THR A 84 -12.72 -25.05 8.71
CA THR A 84 -13.72 -24.68 7.70
C THR A 84 -14.17 -25.84 6.82
N ASN A 85 -13.29 -26.83 6.57
CA ASN A 85 -13.67 -28.05 5.83
C ASN A 85 -14.53 -29.01 6.68
N ARG A 86 -14.45 -28.93 8.01
CA ARG A 86 -15.13 -29.86 8.92
C ARG A 86 -16.58 -29.44 9.19
N GLU A 87 -16.88 -28.15 9.11
CA GLU A 87 -18.22 -27.65 9.43
C GLU A 87 -19.26 -27.89 8.33
N GLY A 88 -18.87 -28.21 7.09
CA GLY A 88 -19.82 -28.66 6.04
C GLY A 88 -20.95 -27.68 5.68
N VAL A 89 -21.01 -26.50 6.30
CA VAL A 89 -22.03 -25.48 6.06
C VAL A 89 -21.61 -24.64 4.87
N CYS A 90 -21.78 -25.18 3.67
CA CYS A 90 -21.67 -24.41 2.45
C CYS A 90 -23.07 -24.29 1.85
N ASP A 91 -23.80 -23.24 2.26
CA ASP A 91 -24.98 -22.78 1.53
C ASP A 91 -24.58 -22.54 0.06
N SER A 92 -25.44 -22.85 -0.91
CA SER A 92 -25.06 -22.92 -2.34
C SER A 92 -24.40 -21.64 -2.89
N HIS A 93 -24.72 -20.47 -2.32
CA HIS A 93 -24.14 -19.18 -2.70
C HIS A 93 -22.78 -18.92 -2.02
N LEU A 94 -22.49 -19.60 -0.90
CA LEU A 94 -21.20 -19.56 -0.20
C LEU A 94 -20.17 -20.52 -0.79
N LEU A 95 -20.59 -21.54 -1.57
CA LEU A 95 -19.68 -22.50 -2.21
C LEU A 95 -18.68 -21.82 -3.15
N TYR A 96 -19.11 -20.82 -3.92
CA TYR A 96 -18.23 -20.11 -4.86
C TYR A 96 -17.20 -19.26 -4.13
N THR A 97 -17.64 -18.46 -3.14
CA THR A 97 -16.73 -17.67 -2.28
C THR A 97 -15.82 -18.56 -1.43
N CYS A 98 -16.28 -19.74 -1.03
CA CYS A 98 -15.48 -20.71 -0.26
C CYS A 98 -14.39 -21.35 -1.14
N ARG A 99 -14.72 -21.75 -2.38
CA ARG A 99 -13.74 -22.27 -3.33
C ARG A 99 -12.70 -21.21 -3.70
N SER A 100 -13.14 -19.99 -3.94
CA SER A 100 -12.30 -18.83 -4.24
C SER A 100 -11.36 -18.48 -3.08
N THR A 101 -11.87 -18.38 -1.85
CA THR A 101 -11.03 -18.12 -0.66
C THR A 101 -10.07 -19.27 -0.38
N ARG A 102 -10.47 -20.53 -0.59
CA ARG A 102 -9.60 -21.69 -0.45
C ARG A 102 -8.40 -21.65 -1.39
N VAL A 103 -8.61 -21.34 -2.67
CA VAL A 103 -7.52 -21.17 -3.64
C VAL A 103 -6.60 -20.00 -3.23
N SER A 104 -7.17 -18.90 -2.75
CA SER A 104 -6.39 -17.71 -2.35
C SER A 104 -5.49 -18.04 -1.16
N VAL A 105 -6.03 -18.75 -0.16
CA VAL A 105 -5.26 -19.14 1.02
C VAL A 105 -4.21 -20.20 0.68
N GLN A 106 -4.51 -21.14 -0.21
CA GLN A 106 -3.54 -22.13 -0.66
C GLN A 106 -2.35 -21.45 -1.36
N MET A 107 -2.61 -20.58 -2.32
CA MET A 107 -1.56 -19.85 -3.06
C MET A 107 -0.75 -18.93 -2.14
N LYS A 108 -1.39 -18.22 -1.19
CA LYS A 108 -0.68 -17.42 -0.16
C LYS A 108 0.19 -18.30 0.74
N SER A 109 -0.24 -19.53 1.03
CA SER A 109 0.55 -20.47 1.82
C SER A 109 1.76 -20.99 1.04
N GLU A 110 1.62 -21.22 -0.26
CA GLU A 110 2.72 -21.62 -1.15
C GLU A 110 3.75 -20.49 -1.26
N GLN A 111 3.33 -19.24 -1.46
CA GLN A 111 4.22 -18.07 -1.43
C GLN A 111 5.00 -17.96 -0.11
N LEU A 112 4.34 -18.09 1.04
CA LEU A 112 5.02 -18.06 2.33
C LEU A 112 6.02 -19.22 2.49
N ASN A 113 5.73 -20.40 1.93
CA ASN A 113 6.68 -21.52 1.94
C ASN A 113 7.88 -21.27 1.03
N ASP A 114 7.68 -20.60 -0.11
CA ASP A 114 8.77 -20.23 -1.01
C ASP A 114 9.65 -19.13 -0.41
N GLU A 115 9.07 -18.11 0.24
CA GLU A 115 9.84 -17.14 1.03
C GLU A 115 10.64 -17.82 2.14
N LEU A 116 10.04 -18.78 2.86
CA LEU A 116 10.75 -19.57 3.86
C LEU A 116 11.89 -20.39 3.25
N ARG A 117 11.70 -20.95 2.06
CA ARG A 117 12.73 -21.70 1.34
C ARG A 117 13.89 -20.78 0.94
N ASP A 118 13.60 -19.61 0.40
CA ASP A 118 14.60 -18.63 -0.01
C ASP A 118 15.40 -18.11 1.19
N LEU A 119 14.74 -17.81 2.31
CA LEU A 119 15.42 -17.40 3.55
C LEU A 119 16.29 -18.53 4.12
N LYS A 120 15.81 -19.78 4.07
CA LYS A 120 16.59 -20.96 4.51
C LYS A 120 17.79 -21.22 3.58
N SER A 121 17.65 -20.98 2.28
CA SER A 121 18.74 -21.10 1.30
C SER A 121 19.80 -20.00 1.49
N SER A 122 19.37 -18.75 1.69
CA SER A 122 20.29 -17.63 1.98
C SER A 122 21.08 -17.86 3.28
N ARG A 123 20.48 -18.45 4.31
CA ARG A 123 21.19 -18.83 5.54
C ARG A 123 22.30 -19.86 5.32
N LYS A 124 22.17 -20.75 4.34
CA LYS A 124 23.20 -21.76 4.01
C LYS A 124 24.31 -21.21 3.14
N ALA A 125 24.05 -20.16 2.36
CA ALA A 125 25.01 -19.55 1.44
C ALA A 125 26.00 -18.59 2.12
N ASN A 126 25.69 -18.07 3.32
CA ASN A 126 26.61 -17.24 4.12
C ASN A 126 27.83 -18.01 4.68
N GLY A 127 28.16 -19.17 4.10
CA GLY A 127 29.19 -20.07 4.57
C GLY A 127 30.56 -19.88 3.94
N ASN A 128 30.71 -19.43 2.68
CA ASN A 128 32.03 -19.39 2.02
C ASN A 128 32.18 -18.65 0.67
N ASP A 129 31.20 -17.92 0.15
CA ASP A 129 31.31 -17.37 -1.22
C ASP A 129 31.58 -15.84 -1.19
N GLU A 130 32.79 -15.43 -1.58
CA GLU A 130 33.25 -14.02 -1.67
C GLU A 130 32.67 -13.24 -2.86
N ASP A 131 31.85 -13.88 -3.71
CA ASP A 131 31.27 -13.22 -4.89
C ASP A 131 29.97 -12.50 -4.50
N GLY A 132 30.13 -11.30 -3.95
CA GLY A 132 29.11 -10.43 -3.36
C GLY A 132 28.03 -9.90 -4.31
N GLN A 133 27.25 -10.77 -4.94
CA GLN A 133 26.02 -10.38 -5.63
C GLN A 133 24.84 -10.32 -4.65
N THR A 134 24.86 -9.30 -3.80
CA THR A 134 23.75 -8.94 -2.92
C THR A 134 22.53 -8.56 -3.76
N THR A 135 21.60 -9.50 -3.91
CA THR A 135 20.34 -9.23 -4.61
C THR A 135 19.57 -8.16 -3.83
N ASP A 136 19.39 -6.98 -4.44
CA ASP A 136 18.73 -5.82 -3.83
C ASP A 136 17.37 -6.20 -3.20
N PRO A 137 17.19 -5.99 -1.87
CA PRO A 137 15.90 -6.16 -1.20
C PRO A 137 14.77 -5.36 -1.85
N GLY A 138 15.08 -4.22 -2.49
CA GLY A 138 14.12 -3.40 -3.25
C GLY A 138 13.59 -4.10 -4.51
N PHE A 139 14.41 -4.89 -5.20
CA PHE A 139 13.98 -5.73 -6.32
C PHE A 139 13.03 -6.84 -5.86
N ARG A 140 13.28 -7.44 -4.69
CA ARG A 140 12.41 -8.48 -4.10
C ARG A 140 11.02 -7.95 -3.74
N MET A 141 10.95 -6.77 -3.12
CA MET A 141 9.65 -6.16 -2.74
C MET A 141 8.81 -5.75 -3.94
N ARG A 142 9.43 -5.28 -5.03
CA ARG A 142 8.74 -4.92 -6.28
C ARG A 142 8.14 -6.15 -6.96
N LYS A 143 8.83 -7.28 -6.97
CA LYS A 143 8.32 -8.55 -7.54
C LYS A 143 7.07 -9.07 -6.81
N VAL A 144 7.03 -8.94 -5.48
CA VAL A 144 5.86 -9.35 -4.67
C VAL A 144 4.65 -8.45 -4.92
N SER A 145 4.86 -7.13 -5.08
CA SER A 145 3.77 -6.19 -5.39
C SER A 145 3.10 -6.45 -6.74
N ILE A 146 3.88 -6.70 -7.80
CA ILE A 146 3.35 -6.92 -9.15
C ILE A 146 2.49 -8.20 -9.20
N LEU A 147 2.95 -9.28 -8.56
CA LEU A 147 2.15 -10.50 -8.44
C LEU A 147 0.87 -10.27 -7.64
N GLY A 148 0.93 -9.51 -6.54
CA GLY A 148 -0.25 -9.15 -5.76
C GLY A 148 -1.34 -8.43 -6.56
N LEU A 149 -0.95 -7.53 -7.48
CA LEU A 149 -1.87 -6.81 -8.36
C LEU A 149 -2.48 -7.74 -9.43
N LEU A 150 -1.68 -8.60 -10.06
CA LEU A 150 -2.17 -9.62 -11.00
C LEU A 150 -3.14 -10.61 -10.34
N PHE A 151 -2.90 -10.97 -9.07
CA PHE A 151 -3.79 -11.83 -8.30
C PHE A 151 -5.10 -11.15 -7.91
N HIS A 152 -5.07 -9.88 -7.53
CA HIS A 152 -6.29 -9.12 -7.25
C HIS A 152 -7.13 -8.99 -8.53
N TRP A 153 -6.47 -8.80 -9.67
CA TRP A 153 -7.09 -8.72 -10.99
C TRP A 153 -7.76 -10.03 -11.42
N TYR A 154 -7.09 -11.18 -11.30
CA TYR A 154 -7.68 -12.49 -11.62
C TYR A 154 -8.90 -12.83 -10.75
N TYR A 155 -8.89 -12.44 -9.47
CA TYR A 155 -10.01 -12.64 -8.56
C TYR A 155 -11.22 -11.74 -8.87
N LEU A 156 -10.97 -10.53 -9.36
CA LEU A 156 -12.03 -9.66 -9.85
C LEU A 156 -12.64 -10.21 -11.13
N SER A 157 -11.82 -10.71 -12.07
CA SER A 157 -12.27 -11.27 -13.36
C SER A 157 -13.26 -12.44 -13.23
N ASP A 158 -13.11 -13.31 -12.23
CA ASP A 158 -14.06 -14.40 -12.00
C ASP A 158 -15.39 -13.91 -11.40
N HIS A 159 -15.36 -12.79 -10.66
CA HIS A 159 -16.55 -12.07 -10.22
C HIS A 159 -17.26 -11.34 -11.37
N PHE A 160 -16.56 -11.04 -12.48
CA PHE A 160 -17.13 -10.43 -13.68
C PHE A 160 -18.06 -11.35 -14.48
N GLN A 161 -17.99 -12.67 -14.33
CA GLN A 161 -18.97 -13.55 -14.98
C GLN A 161 -20.40 -13.43 -14.41
N LEU A 162 -20.54 -12.91 -13.18
CA LEU A 162 -21.83 -12.49 -12.61
C LEU A 162 -22.27 -11.11 -13.10
N LEU A 163 -21.39 -10.33 -13.75
CA LEU A 163 -21.72 -9.06 -14.40
C LEU A 163 -22.34 -9.23 -15.80
N ARG A 164 -23.05 -10.33 -16.02
CA ARG A 164 -23.33 -10.82 -17.38
C ARG A 164 -24.31 -9.99 -18.22
N LYS A 165 -24.99 -8.97 -17.68
CA LYS A 165 -25.88 -8.05 -18.45
C LYS A 165 -26.07 -6.72 -17.71
N PHE A 166 -25.04 -5.88 -17.63
CA PHE A 166 -25.27 -4.48 -17.28
C PHE A 166 -25.87 -3.78 -18.49
N SER A 167 -27.17 -3.55 -18.42
CA SER A 167 -27.79 -2.53 -19.24
C SER A 167 -27.51 -1.21 -18.54
N ASP A 168 -26.67 -0.40 -19.17
CA ASP A 168 -26.26 0.90 -18.65
C ASP A 168 -27.07 1.98 -19.38
N LEU A 169 -27.54 2.98 -18.64
CA LEU A 169 -28.29 4.10 -19.17
C LEU A 169 -27.38 5.32 -19.19
N MET A 170 -27.24 5.96 -20.34
CA MET A 170 -26.50 7.21 -20.46
C MET A 170 -27.44 8.40 -20.29
N LEU A 171 -27.09 9.30 -19.39
CA LEU A 171 -27.75 10.59 -19.20
C LEU A 171 -27.34 11.56 -20.31
N GLU A 172 -28.12 12.62 -20.54
CA GLU A 172 -27.79 13.71 -21.48
C GLU A 172 -26.43 14.38 -21.14
N CYS A 173 -26.06 14.37 -19.86
CA CYS A 173 -24.76 14.85 -19.37
C CYS A 173 -23.60 13.86 -19.56
N SER A 174 -23.79 12.79 -20.36
CA SER A 174 -22.81 11.72 -20.64
C SER A 174 -22.36 10.89 -19.42
N HIS A 175 -23.01 11.04 -18.27
CA HIS A 175 -22.78 10.19 -17.11
C HIS A 175 -23.61 8.91 -17.21
N ILE A 176 -23.03 7.80 -16.75
CA ILE A 176 -23.63 6.47 -16.87
C ILE A 176 -24.26 6.05 -15.53
N ILE A 177 -25.50 5.56 -15.57
CA ILE A 177 -26.22 5.00 -14.42
C ILE A 177 -26.60 3.56 -14.73
N CYS A 178 -26.35 2.66 -13.77
CA CYS A 178 -26.74 1.26 -13.89
C CYS A 178 -28.28 1.11 -13.86
N HIS A 179 -28.85 0.17 -14.63
CA HIS A 179 -30.30 -0.07 -14.64
C HIS A 179 -30.88 -0.39 -13.24
N GLU A 180 -30.10 -1.00 -12.34
CA GLU A 180 -30.51 -1.28 -10.95
C GLU A 180 -30.53 -0.03 -10.06
N CYS A 181 -29.72 0.97 -10.42
CA CYS A 181 -29.53 2.21 -9.69
C CYS A 181 -30.64 3.22 -10.04
N LEU A 182 -31.13 3.20 -11.29
CA LEU A 182 -32.13 4.15 -11.79
C LEU A 182 -33.39 4.22 -10.89
N PRO A 183 -34.03 3.10 -10.48
CA PRO A 183 -35.22 3.14 -9.62
C PRO A 183 -34.95 3.71 -8.23
N GLN A 184 -33.71 3.69 -7.75
CA GLN A 184 -33.35 4.23 -6.44
C GLN A 184 -33.20 5.75 -6.47
N ILE A 185 -32.80 6.29 -7.63
CA ILE A 185 -32.59 7.72 -7.86
C ILE A 185 -33.92 8.39 -8.20
N SER A 186 -34.78 7.73 -8.99
CA SER A 186 -36.14 8.20 -9.28
C SER A 186 -37.15 7.63 -8.27
N LYS A 187 -37.50 8.38 -7.21
CA LYS A 187 -38.43 7.92 -6.16
C LYS A 187 -39.92 8.00 -6.56
N GLY A 188 -40.25 7.56 -7.77
CA GLY A 188 -41.63 7.38 -8.26
C GLY A 188 -42.20 8.59 -9.01
N ALA A 189 -42.91 8.29 -10.10
CA ALA A 189 -43.67 9.17 -11.02
C ALA A 189 -42.94 10.34 -11.70
N ASP A 190 -41.82 10.83 -11.15
CA ASP A 190 -41.09 11.94 -11.76
C ASP A 190 -40.49 11.50 -13.11
N GLU A 191 -40.89 12.19 -14.18
CA GLU A 191 -40.36 12.02 -15.53
C GLU A 191 -38.90 12.49 -15.67
N THR A 192 -38.29 12.99 -14.59
CA THR A 192 -36.93 13.53 -14.58
C THR A 192 -36.04 12.82 -13.57
N VAL A 193 -34.81 12.50 -14.00
CA VAL A 193 -33.77 11.88 -13.18
C VAL A 193 -32.64 12.88 -13.02
N LYS A 194 -32.21 13.14 -11.78
CA LYS A 194 -31.05 14.01 -11.52
C LYS A 194 -29.77 13.18 -11.52
N CYS A 195 -28.78 13.61 -12.29
CA CYS A 195 -27.47 12.97 -12.31
C CYS A 195 -26.82 13.00 -10.91
N PRO A 196 -26.35 11.88 -10.34
CA PRO A 196 -25.69 11.89 -9.04
C PRO A 196 -24.33 12.61 -9.05
N GLN A 197 -23.68 12.73 -10.22
CA GLN A 197 -22.39 13.40 -10.38
C GLN A 197 -22.54 14.91 -10.60
N CYS A 198 -23.27 15.35 -11.62
CA CYS A 198 -23.41 16.78 -11.95
C CYS A 198 -24.72 17.43 -11.48
N ARG A 199 -25.71 16.65 -11.02
CA ARG A 199 -27.06 17.09 -10.60
C ARG A 199 -27.93 17.71 -11.69
N GLU A 200 -27.49 17.68 -12.94
CA GLU A 200 -28.32 18.09 -14.07
C GLU A 200 -29.54 17.17 -14.20
N PRO A 201 -30.75 17.73 -14.40
CA PRO A 201 -31.94 16.95 -14.65
C PRO A 201 -31.91 16.42 -16.09
N SER A 202 -32.18 15.12 -16.26
CA SER A 202 -32.37 14.49 -17.58
C SER A 202 -33.75 13.86 -17.64
N GLN A 203 -34.37 13.89 -18.82
CA GLN A 203 -35.68 13.24 -18.99
C GLN A 203 -35.51 11.73 -18.97
N ARG A 204 -36.40 11.03 -18.27
CA ARG A 204 -36.35 9.57 -18.13
C ARG A 204 -36.50 8.87 -19.48
N ASP A 205 -37.34 9.41 -20.35
CA ASP A 205 -37.59 8.86 -21.69
C ASP A 205 -36.48 9.20 -22.69
N ALA A 206 -35.63 10.17 -22.38
CA ALA A 206 -34.46 10.53 -23.19
C ALA A 206 -33.21 9.70 -22.84
N LEU A 207 -33.28 8.82 -21.84
CA LEU A 207 -32.15 7.98 -21.46
C LEU A 207 -31.92 6.89 -22.50
N GLU A 208 -30.75 6.92 -23.14
CA GLU A 208 -30.37 5.90 -24.11
C GLU A 208 -29.81 4.67 -23.38
N LEU A 209 -30.35 3.50 -23.72
CA LEU A 209 -29.88 2.22 -23.22
C LEU A 209 -28.63 1.81 -23.99
N ILE A 210 -27.46 2.10 -23.42
CA ILE A 210 -26.19 1.72 -24.01
C ILE A 210 -25.92 0.27 -23.66
N HIS A 211 -25.84 -0.55 -24.71
CA HIS A 211 -25.31 -1.90 -24.62
C HIS A 211 -23.81 -1.83 -24.89
N MET A 212 -23.02 -1.55 -23.85
CA MET A 212 -21.60 -1.86 -23.96
C MET A 212 -21.44 -3.36 -23.82
N THR A 213 -20.91 -4.01 -24.86
CA THR A 213 -20.38 -5.37 -24.69
C THR A 213 -19.25 -5.33 -23.67
N GLU A 214 -19.03 -6.46 -23.00
CA GLU A 214 -17.93 -6.57 -22.04
C GLU A 214 -16.60 -6.23 -22.71
N GLU A 215 -16.41 -6.67 -23.96
CA GLU A 215 -15.28 -6.33 -24.82
C GLU A 215 -15.09 -4.81 -24.93
N ASN A 216 -16.14 -4.05 -25.28
CA ASN A 216 -16.03 -2.59 -25.41
C ASN A 216 -15.65 -1.90 -24.09
N ARG A 217 -16.09 -2.43 -22.93
CA ARG A 217 -15.68 -1.90 -21.61
C ARG A 217 -14.22 -2.20 -21.31
N TRP A 218 -13.76 -3.39 -21.67
CA TRP A 218 -12.36 -3.79 -21.50
C TRP A 218 -11.45 -3.00 -22.42
N ASP A 219 -11.85 -2.77 -23.66
CA ASP A 219 -11.09 -1.96 -24.63
C ASP A 219 -10.93 -0.52 -24.12
N ALA A 220 -12.01 0.09 -23.62
CA ALA A 220 -11.95 1.43 -23.01
C ALA A 220 -11.05 1.48 -21.75
N LEU A 221 -11.07 0.43 -20.91
CA LEU A 221 -10.18 0.33 -19.75
C LEU A 221 -8.72 0.10 -20.16
N LEU A 222 -8.46 -0.66 -21.21
CA LEU A 222 -7.14 -0.90 -21.77
C LEU A 222 -6.55 0.38 -22.36
N GLU A 223 -7.36 1.19 -23.04
CA GLU A 223 -6.95 2.50 -23.55
C GLU A 223 -6.50 3.42 -22.40
N ILE A 224 -7.28 3.52 -21.32
CA ILE A 224 -6.88 4.29 -20.12
C ILE A 224 -5.59 3.75 -19.51
N ALA A 225 -5.43 2.43 -19.43
CA ALA A 225 -4.21 1.81 -18.90
C ALA A 225 -2.99 2.09 -19.79
N GLN A 226 -3.16 2.09 -21.11
CA GLN A 226 -2.12 2.46 -22.07
C GLN A 226 -1.73 3.93 -21.92
N ASP A 227 -2.71 4.84 -21.79
CA ASP A 227 -2.48 6.26 -21.52
C ASP A 227 -1.67 6.45 -20.24
N TRP A 228 -2.05 5.76 -19.15
CA TRP A 228 -1.32 5.83 -17.87
C TRP A 228 0.10 5.31 -18.00
N THR A 229 0.31 4.25 -18.79
CA THR A 229 1.65 3.71 -19.07
C THR A 229 2.49 4.71 -19.86
N ALA A 230 1.88 5.42 -20.82
CA ALA A 230 2.55 6.48 -21.59
C ALA A 230 2.87 7.72 -20.74
N PHE A 231 2.07 8.02 -19.70
CA PHE A 231 2.39 9.08 -18.73
C PHE A 231 3.50 8.66 -17.75
N ASP A 232 3.63 7.37 -17.45
CA ASP A 232 4.66 6.83 -16.55
C ASP A 232 6.03 6.61 -17.25
N ASN A 233 6.51 7.64 -17.95
CA ASN A 233 7.88 7.69 -18.51
C ASN A 233 8.98 7.76 -17.42
N ARG A 234 8.62 7.58 -16.14
CA ARG A 234 9.55 7.67 -15.02
C ARG A 234 10.54 6.50 -15.00
N GLY A 235 10.19 5.36 -15.59
CA GLY A 235 11.07 4.20 -15.67
C GLY A 235 12.17 4.28 -16.74
N GLU A 236 11.89 4.89 -17.90
CA GLU A 236 12.85 4.87 -19.04
C GLU A 236 13.86 6.03 -19.02
N LEU A 237 13.50 7.17 -18.42
CA LEU A 237 14.39 8.34 -18.34
C LEU A 237 15.43 8.26 -17.22
N GLU A 238 15.26 7.35 -16.24
CA GLU A 238 16.18 7.24 -15.09
C GLU A 238 17.24 6.12 -15.24
N THR A 239 17.15 5.25 -16.25
CA THR A 239 18.09 4.11 -16.39
C THR A 239 19.16 4.32 -17.47
N SER A 240 18.82 4.83 -18.66
CA SER A 240 19.76 4.75 -19.80
C SER A 240 20.91 5.76 -19.82
N LYS A 241 20.83 6.86 -19.07
CA LYS A 241 21.89 7.90 -19.07
C LYS A 241 22.70 7.94 -17.77
N GLU A 242 22.14 7.52 -16.64
CA GLU A 242 22.84 7.53 -15.35
C GLU A 242 23.76 6.29 -15.19
N GLU A 243 23.40 5.14 -15.79
CA GLU A 243 24.24 3.93 -15.77
C GLU A 243 25.58 4.08 -16.53
N ALA A 244 25.70 5.04 -17.45
CA ALA A 244 26.92 5.24 -18.22
C ALA A 244 27.97 6.12 -17.52
N GLU A 245 27.63 6.77 -16.40
CA GLU A 245 28.54 7.68 -15.68
C GLU A 245 29.00 7.13 -14.32
N GLU A 246 28.53 5.94 -13.89
CA GLU A 246 29.09 5.23 -12.73
C GLU A 246 30.32 4.41 -13.15
N GLU A 247 31.45 5.10 -13.31
CA GLU A 247 32.78 4.48 -13.30
C GLU A 247 32.99 3.90 -11.89
N PHE A 248 32.50 2.67 -11.72
CA PHE A 248 32.50 1.90 -10.49
C PHE A 248 33.90 2.02 -9.87
N ILE A 249 33.97 2.56 -8.65
CA ILE A 249 35.21 2.64 -7.87
C ILE A 249 35.78 1.21 -7.89
N THR A 250 36.81 1.01 -8.70
CA THR A 250 37.55 -0.23 -8.70
C THR A 250 38.26 -0.19 -7.36
N ASP A 251 37.85 -1.05 -6.43
CA ASP A 251 38.47 -1.21 -5.12
C ASP A 251 39.93 -1.65 -5.32
N GLY A 252 40.77 -0.66 -5.63
CA GLY A 252 42.20 -0.78 -5.69
C GLY A 252 42.69 -0.93 -4.25
N ASP A 253 42.90 -2.19 -3.88
CA ASP A 253 43.78 -2.71 -2.83
C ASP A 253 44.46 -1.61 -2.00
N GLY A 254 43.72 -1.10 -1.02
CA GLY A 254 44.16 -0.08 -0.09
C GLY A 254 44.15 -0.66 1.31
N THR A 255 45.30 -1.19 1.74
CA THR A 255 45.61 -1.50 3.13
C THR A 255 45.30 -0.29 4.03
N SER A 256 44.12 -0.27 4.64
CA SER A 256 43.70 0.76 5.60
C SER A 256 43.90 0.24 7.00
N GLU A 257 45.06 0.56 7.58
CA GLU A 257 45.35 0.38 9.00
C GLU A 257 44.39 1.25 9.84
N CYS A 258 43.60 0.60 10.69
CA CYS A 258 42.82 1.24 11.73
C CYS A 258 43.74 1.98 12.71
N SER A 259 43.64 3.31 12.78
CA SER A 259 44.13 4.06 13.94
C SER A 259 42.97 4.79 14.61
N SER A 260 42.50 4.18 15.69
CA SER A 260 41.58 4.75 16.66
C SER A 260 42.33 5.72 17.58
N GLU A 261 42.01 7.02 17.49
CA GLU A 261 42.33 7.97 18.56
C GLU A 261 41.06 8.62 19.09
N ALA A 262 40.91 8.44 20.39
CA ALA A 262 39.86 8.96 21.24
C ALA A 262 40.06 10.45 21.54
N GLY A 263 38.95 11.12 21.80
CA GLY A 263 38.93 12.32 22.64
C GLY A 263 38.35 13.54 21.93
N HIS A 264 37.20 14.02 22.40
CA HIS A 264 37.17 15.17 23.30
C HIS A 264 35.72 15.55 23.61
N SER A 265 35.34 15.37 24.88
CA SER A 265 34.13 15.92 25.47
C SER A 265 34.16 17.44 25.42
N THR A 266 33.08 18.07 24.93
CA THR A 266 32.71 19.42 25.36
C THR A 266 31.23 19.45 25.70
N ASN A 267 30.96 19.68 26.98
CA ASN A 267 29.66 19.96 27.54
C ASN A 267 29.16 21.32 27.00
N HIS A 268 27.93 21.39 26.53
CA HIS A 268 27.21 22.65 26.47
C HIS A 268 25.81 22.45 27.07
N ALA A 269 25.62 23.05 28.24
CA ALA A 269 24.33 23.22 28.87
C ALA A 269 23.57 24.32 28.11
N GLU A 270 22.37 24.00 27.65
CA GLU A 270 21.40 24.97 27.15
C GLU A 270 20.42 25.29 28.28
N ASP A 271 20.44 26.53 28.74
CA ASP A 271 19.50 27.10 29.68
C ASP A 271 19.24 28.54 29.24
N ALA A 272 18.09 28.78 28.59
CA ALA A 272 17.34 30.05 28.62
C ALA A 272 16.17 30.01 27.62
N ALA A 273 14.97 30.18 28.19
CA ALA A 273 13.70 30.37 27.51
C ALA A 273 13.58 31.79 26.87
N PRO A 274 12.50 32.05 26.10
CA PRO A 274 12.40 33.15 25.14
C PRO A 274 11.83 34.42 25.79
N ASP A 275 12.29 35.59 25.33
CA ASP A 275 11.59 36.85 25.58
C ASP A 275 11.60 37.75 24.34
N GLY A 276 10.48 38.42 24.12
CA GLY A 276 10.10 39.04 22.86
C GLY A 276 10.48 40.50 22.69
N GLY A 277 10.08 41.04 21.54
CA GLY A 277 9.81 42.48 21.39
C GLY A 277 10.55 43.15 20.23
N PRO A 278 9.96 44.22 19.65
CA PRO A 278 10.02 44.48 18.22
C PRO A 278 10.83 45.73 17.83
N GLU A 279 10.96 45.91 16.50
CA GLU A 279 11.25 47.16 15.79
C GLU A 279 12.61 47.85 16.03
N THR A 280 13.41 47.93 14.97
CA THR A 280 14.06 49.19 14.59
C THR A 280 14.29 49.23 13.10
N ALA A 281 13.61 50.18 12.45
CA ALA A 281 13.95 50.64 11.12
C ALA A 281 15.37 51.22 11.14
N ASN A 282 16.21 50.82 10.18
CA ASN A 282 17.31 51.68 9.79
C ASN A 282 17.64 51.50 8.31
N ASN A 283 17.29 52.53 7.55
CA ASN A 283 17.79 52.77 6.21
C ASN A 283 19.29 53.03 6.30
N ASN A 284 20.10 52.34 5.51
CA ASN A 284 21.34 52.92 5.07
C ASN A 284 21.72 52.44 3.66
N ASP A 285 21.84 53.43 2.78
CA ASP A 285 22.34 53.35 1.43
C ASP A 285 23.76 52.76 1.41
N SER A 286 23.95 51.74 0.59
CA SER A 286 25.27 51.36 0.10
C SER A 286 25.12 50.77 -1.29
N SER A 287 25.49 51.58 -2.28
CA SER A 287 25.58 51.23 -3.68
C SER A 287 26.66 50.15 -3.88
N GLY A 288 26.23 48.89 -3.86
CA GLY A 288 27.03 47.72 -4.24
C GLY A 288 26.64 47.17 -5.62
N PRO A 289 27.53 46.42 -6.28
CA PRO A 289 27.36 46.00 -7.68
C PRO A 289 26.13 45.10 -7.84
N ALA A 290 25.38 45.35 -8.91
CA ALA A 290 24.10 44.73 -9.24
C ALA A 290 24.02 43.23 -8.88
N THR A 291 23.32 42.95 -7.78
CA THR A 291 22.91 41.60 -7.40
C THR A 291 21.86 41.12 -8.39
N THR A 292 22.27 40.19 -9.27
CA THR A 292 21.33 39.46 -10.12
C THR A 292 20.27 38.79 -9.23
N PRO A 293 18.97 38.86 -9.58
CA PRO A 293 17.91 38.29 -8.77
C PRO A 293 18.16 36.79 -8.59
N HIS A 294 18.47 36.39 -7.36
CA HIS A 294 18.66 35.00 -6.99
C HIS A 294 17.34 34.25 -7.19
N ARG A 295 17.21 33.52 -8.30
CA ARG A 295 16.15 32.54 -8.48
C ARG A 295 16.26 31.54 -7.33
N SER A 296 15.17 31.38 -6.60
CA SER A 296 15.05 30.39 -5.54
C SER A 296 15.39 29.00 -6.09
N PHE A 297 16.24 28.27 -5.37
CA PHE A 297 16.73 26.95 -5.77
C PHE A 297 15.59 25.97 -6.08
N SER A 298 14.41 26.16 -5.48
CA SER A 298 13.19 25.39 -5.77
C SER A 298 12.67 25.57 -7.20
N ALA A 299 12.82 26.74 -7.80
CA ALA A 299 12.28 27.10 -9.12
C ALA A 299 13.27 26.91 -10.30
N SER A 300 14.51 26.51 -10.04
CA SER A 300 15.51 26.31 -11.11
C SER A 300 15.30 24.98 -11.86
N PRO A 301 15.49 24.94 -13.19
CA PRO A 301 15.42 23.71 -13.97
C PRO A 301 16.34 22.61 -13.40
N ARG A 302 15.90 21.34 -13.47
CA ARG A 302 16.57 20.19 -12.81
C ARG A 302 18.07 20.07 -13.20
N LYS A 303 18.42 20.41 -14.45
CA LYS A 303 19.81 20.44 -14.96
C LYS A 303 20.69 21.48 -14.26
N GLU A 304 20.14 22.63 -13.90
CA GLU A 304 20.87 23.71 -13.22
C GLU A 304 21.08 23.39 -11.74
N LYS A 305 20.09 22.77 -11.09
CA LYS A 305 20.24 22.28 -9.70
C LYS A 305 21.34 21.22 -9.57
N ARG A 306 21.43 20.27 -10.51
CA ARG A 306 22.47 19.23 -10.53
C ARG A 306 23.86 19.85 -10.60
N LYS A 307 24.07 20.82 -11.49
CA LYS A 307 25.34 21.56 -11.63
C LYS A 307 25.73 22.35 -10.37
N ILE A 308 24.74 22.93 -9.67
CA ILE A 308 24.97 23.66 -8.41
C ILE A 308 25.41 22.68 -7.30
N LEU A 309 24.76 21.52 -7.20
CA LEU A 309 25.11 20.48 -6.22
C LEU A 309 26.51 19.89 -6.47
N GLU A 310 26.84 19.60 -7.72
CA GLU A 310 28.15 19.14 -8.14
C GLU A 310 29.25 20.14 -7.76
N GLY A 311 29.03 21.44 -8.04
CA GLY A 311 29.96 22.49 -7.63
C GLY A 311 30.12 22.62 -6.10
N LEU A 312 29.09 22.29 -5.31
CA LEU A 312 29.19 22.25 -3.84
C LEU A 312 30.00 21.06 -3.34
N VAL A 313 29.88 19.90 -3.98
CA VAL A 313 30.69 18.71 -3.68
C VAL A 313 32.16 18.99 -3.99
N ASP A 314 32.47 19.52 -5.17
CA ASP A 314 33.83 19.93 -5.55
C ASP A 314 34.46 20.94 -4.59
N ARG A 315 33.64 21.87 -4.07
CA ARG A 315 34.13 22.86 -3.10
C ARG A 315 34.44 22.22 -1.75
N ARG A 316 33.72 21.17 -1.36
CA ARG A 316 34.00 20.40 -0.13
C ARG A 316 35.22 19.52 -0.27
N THR A 317 35.40 18.84 -1.41
CA THR A 317 36.57 17.98 -1.66
C THR A 317 37.85 18.83 -1.68
N ARG A 318 37.85 19.98 -2.37
CA ARG A 318 38.99 20.92 -2.36
C ARG A 318 39.32 21.50 -0.99
N LYS A 319 38.33 21.62 -0.09
CA LYS A 319 38.56 22.06 1.30
C LYS A 319 39.18 20.97 2.17
N ARG A 320 38.99 19.68 1.84
CA ARG A 320 39.57 18.56 2.58
C ARG A 320 41.02 18.25 2.16
N GLN A 321 41.42 18.68 0.96
CA GLN A 321 42.78 18.50 0.43
C GLN A 321 43.77 19.62 0.83
N LYS A 322 43.30 20.68 1.50
CA LYS A 322 44.13 21.74 2.07
C LYS A 322 44.22 21.58 3.57
#